data_AF-A0A978S0V5-F1
#
_entry.id   AF-A0A978S0V5-F1
#
_cell.length_a   1.000
_cell.length_b   1.000
_cell.length_c   1.000
_cell.angle_alpha   90.00
_cell.angle_beta   90.00
_cell.angle_gamma   90.00
#
_symmetry.space_group_name_H-M   'P 1'
#
loop_
_entity.id
_entity.type
_entity.pdbx_description
1 polymer ?
#
loop_
_entity_poly.entity_id
_entity_poly.type
_entity_poly.pdbx_seq_one_letter_code
_entity_poly.pdbx_strand_id
1 'polypeptide(L)' 'MPETLKAIYHNGAFILETPDDLPEGTEVEILMKSSHLLLHPISDITEKQRFLKALVERMQQNPIPFNAPSFTREMLHERR' A
#
# COMPACT_ATOMS: atom_id res chain seq x y z
N MET A 1 -0.31 22.84 -25.12
CA MET A 1 0.24 21.62 -24.49
C MET A 1 -0.62 21.37 -23.26
N PRO A 2 -1.12 20.14 -23.00
CA PRO A 2 -1.87 19.88 -21.78
C PRO A 2 -0.94 20.07 -20.58
N GLU A 3 -1.33 20.95 -19.66
CA GLU A 3 -0.61 21.12 -18.39
C GLU A 3 -1.11 20.06 -17.40
N THR A 4 -0.19 19.40 -16.71
CA THR A 4 -0.51 18.37 -15.73
C THR A 4 -0.31 18.95 -14.33
N LEU A 5 -1.41 19.16 -13.61
CA LEU A 5 -1.38 19.59 -12.22
C LEU A 5 -1.39 18.37 -11.30
N LYS A 6 -0.60 18.43 -10.22
CA LYS A 6 -0.63 17.39 -9.18
C LYS A 6 -1.68 17.76 -8.14
N ALA A 7 -2.46 16.76 -7.74
CA ALA A 7 -3.44 16.90 -6.68
C ALA A 7 -3.45 15.68 -5.77
N ILE A 8 -3.81 15.91 -4.51
CA ILE A 8 -4.05 14.86 -3.52
C ILE A 8 -5.56 14.77 -3.30
N TYR A 9 -6.09 13.55 -3.39
CA TYR A 9 -7.48 13.29 -3.02
C TYR A 9 -7.61 13.24 -1.51
N HIS A 10 -8.38 14.16 -0.93
CA HIS A 10 -8.61 14.27 0.50
C HIS A 10 -10.06 14.68 0.76
N ASN A 11 -10.76 13.90 1.60
CA ASN A 11 -12.14 14.16 2.03
C ASN A 11 -13.14 14.47 0.89
N GLY A 12 -13.05 13.75 -0.23
CA GLY A 12 -13.97 13.95 -1.35
C GLY A 12 -13.56 15.03 -2.35
N ALA A 13 -12.45 15.72 -2.13
CA ALA A 13 -11.95 16.77 -3.01
C ALA A 13 -10.51 16.50 -3.48
N PHE A 14 -10.17 16.99 -4.67
CA PHE A 14 -8.78 17.03 -5.17
C PHE A 14 -8.15 18.36 -4.78
N ILE A 15 -7.14 18.31 -3.92
CA ILE A 15 -6.41 19.49 -3.45
C ILE A 15 -5.12 19.60 -4.27
N LEU A 16 -4.97 20.68 -5.04
CA LEU A 16 -3.77 20.93 -5.82
C LEU A 16 -2.54 21.07 -4.90
N GLU A 17 -1.42 20.43 -5.26
CA GLU A 17 -0.16 20.57 -4.51
C GLU A 17 0.44 21.97 -4.65
N THR A 18 0.31 22.56 -5.84
CA THR A 18 0.72 23.93 -6.14
C THR A 18 -0.52 24.76 -6.42
N PRO A 19 -0.65 25.97 -5.84
CA PRO A 19 -1.73 26.88 -6.16
C PRO A 19 -1.73 27.15 -7.66
N ASP A 20 -2.89 27.02 -8.29
CA ASP A 20 -3.11 27.36 -9.68
C ASP A 20 -4.49 27.99 -9.83
N ASP A 21 -4.60 28.99 -10.70
CA ASP A 21 -5.84 29.76 -10.89
C ASP A 21 -6.71 29.08 -11.94
N LEU A 22 -7.24 27.91 -11.57
CA LEU A 22 -8.07 27.09 -12.44
C LEU A 22 -9.52 27.64 -12.46
N PRO A 23 -10.02 28.17 -13.60
CA PRO A 23 -11.35 28.74 -13.68
C PRO A 23 -12.45 27.72 -13.37
N GLU A 24 -13.55 28.18 -12.77
CA GLU A 24 -14.71 27.34 -12.53
C GLU A 24 -15.31 26.84 -13.86
N GLY A 25 -15.68 25.56 -13.91
CA GLY A 25 -16.20 24.90 -15.11
C GLY A 25 -15.12 24.39 -16.08
N THR A 26 -13.83 24.50 -15.74
CA THR A 26 -12.76 23.91 -16.55
C THR A 26 -12.89 22.38 -16.58
N GLU A 27 -12.92 21.81 -17.78
CA GLU A 27 -12.90 20.36 -17.97
C GLU A 27 -11.50 19.82 -17.67
N VAL A 28 -11.43 18.77 -16.85
CA VAL A 28 -10.16 18.16 -16.43
C VAL A 28 -10.22 16.64 -16.57
N GLU A 29 -9.10 16.05 -16.95
CA GLU A 29 -8.90 14.61 -16.92
C GLU A 29 -8.20 14.22 -15.60
N ILE A 30 -8.70 13.17 -14.95
CA ILE A 30 -8.12 12.67 -13.69
C ILE A 30 -7.31 11.41 -14.00
N LEU A 31 -5.98 11.49 -13.84
CA LEU A 31 -5.10 10.34 -13.88
C LEU A 31 -4.72 9.90 -12.46
N MET A 32 -5.28 8.78 -12.00
CA MET A 32 -4.94 8.23 -10.68
C MET A 32 -3.63 7.44 -10.75
N LYS A 33 -2.62 7.88 -9.99
CA LYS A 33 -1.45 7.04 -9.71
C LYS A 33 -1.87 5.96 -8.71
N SER A 34 -2.11 4.75 -9.19
CA SER A 34 -2.28 3.61 -8.30
C SER A 34 -0.96 3.34 -7.58
N SER A 35 -0.97 3.42 -6.25
CA SER A 35 0.02 2.73 -5.45
C SER A 35 -0.28 1.24 -5.56
N HIS A 36 0.00 0.64 -6.71
CA HIS A 36 0.30 -0.78 -6.67
C HIS A 36 1.43 -0.88 -5.66
N LEU A 37 1.15 -1.49 -4.50
CA LEU A 37 2.18 -1.97 -3.62
C LEU A 37 3.00 -2.90 -4.49
N LEU A 38 4.03 -2.35 -5.13
CA LEU A 38 5.05 -3.12 -5.79
C LEU A 38 5.69 -3.86 -4.64
N LEU A 39 5.21 -5.07 -4.39
CA LEU A 39 6.00 -6.11 -3.77
C LEU A 39 7.31 -6.05 -4.52
N HIS A 40 8.34 -5.48 -3.90
CA HIS A 40 9.65 -5.39 -4.52
C HIS A 40 10.07 -6.85 -4.70
N PRO A 41 10.02 -7.40 -5.93
CA PRO A 41 10.38 -8.78 -6.12
C PRO A 41 11.86 -8.86 -5.79
N ILE A 42 12.25 -9.80 -4.92
CA ILE A 42 13.66 -10.09 -4.72
C ILE A 42 14.14 -10.72 -6.03
N SER A 43 14.76 -9.90 -6.89
CA SER A 43 15.18 -10.28 -8.23
C SER A 43 16.39 -11.22 -8.22
N ASP A 44 17.26 -11.14 -7.21
CA ASP A 44 18.38 -12.07 -7.03
C ASP A 44 17.91 -13.35 -6.30
N ILE A 45 18.12 -14.49 -6.97
CA ILE A 45 17.82 -15.81 -6.43
C ILE A 45 18.59 -16.07 -5.12
N THR A 46 19.82 -15.58 -5.00
CA THR A 46 20.66 -15.77 -3.81
C THR A 46 20.11 -14.98 -2.62
N GLU A 47 19.77 -13.70 -2.83
CA GLU A 47 19.08 -12.91 -1.81
C GLU A 47 17.75 -13.53 -1.39
N LYS A 48 16.98 -14.05 -2.35
CA LYS A 48 15.71 -14.71 -2.07
C LYS A 48 15.90 -15.94 -1.18
N GLN A 49 16.93 -16.76 -1.45
CA GLN A 49 17.24 -17.92 -0.62
C GLN A 49 17.64 -17.52 0.81
N ARG A 50 18.49 -16.49 0.97
CA ARG A 50 18.88 -15.98 2.29
C ARG A 50 17.67 -15.44 3.06
N PHE A 51 16.83 -14.66 2.40
CA PHE A 51 15.60 -14.12 2.99
C PHE A 51 14.67 -15.23 3.48
N LEU A 52 14.39 -16.23 2.63
CA LEU A 52 13.51 -17.34 2.99
C LEU A 52 14.07 -18.16 4.15
N LYS A 53 15.38 -18.39 4.19
CA LYS A 53 16.04 -19.07 5.31
C LYS A 53 15.84 -18.30 6.63
N ALA A 54 16.14 -17.01 6.64
CA ALA A 54 15.96 -16.16 7.82
C ALA A 54 14.49 -16.07 8.28
N LEU A 55 13.55 -16.02 7.32
CA LEU A 55 12.12 -16.02 7.60
C LEU A 55 11.69 -17.31 8.33
N VAL A 56 12.09 -18.46 7.81
CA VAL A 56 11.76 -19.76 8.42
C VAL A 56 12.37 -19.89 9.82
N GLU A 57 13.63 -19.51 9.99
CA GLU A 57 14.30 -19.51 11.30
C GLU A 57 13.54 -18.65 12.32
N ARG A 58 13.10 -17.45 11.94
CA ARG A 58 12.29 -16.59 12.80
C ARG A 58 10.92 -17.20 13.15
N MET A 59 10.26 -17.85 12.20
CA MET A 59 8.98 -18.52 12.45
C MET A 59 9.14 -19.70 13.41
N GLN A 60 10.23 -20.46 13.29
CA GLN A 60 10.53 -21.58 14.20
C GLN A 60 10.87 -21.11 15.62
N GLN A 61 11.51 -19.94 15.76
CA GLN A 61 11.81 -19.33 17.06
C GLN A 61 10.57 -18.75 17.76
N ASN A 62 9.48 -18.52 17.03
CA ASN A 62 8.23 -18.00 17.59
C ASN A 62 7.03 -18.87 17.16
N PRO A 63 6.96 -20.12 17.65
CA PRO A 63 5.88 -21.03 17.30
C PRO A 63 4.55 -20.51 17.86
N ILE A 64 3.46 -20.80 17.15
CA ILE A 64 2.12 -20.54 17.67
C ILE A 64 1.91 -21.41 18.90
N PRO A 65 1.57 -20.83 20.08
CA PRO A 65 1.29 -21.61 21.28
C PRO A 65 0.19 -22.63 21.03
N PHE A 66 0.28 -23.81 21.65
CA PHE A 66 -0.71 -24.88 21.48
C PHE A 66 -2.13 -24.43 21.86
N ASN A 67 -2.25 -23.51 22.83
CA ASN A 67 -3.50 -22.93 23.29
C ASN A 67 -3.88 -21.63 22.57
N ALA A 68 -3.26 -21.33 21.43
CA ALA A 68 -3.59 -20.11 20.70
C ALA A 68 -5.03 -20.17 20.16
N PRO A 69 -5.84 -19.12 20.39
CA PRO A 69 -7.19 -19.05 19.85
C PRO A 69 -7.15 -18.95 18.31
N SER A 70 -8.00 -19.72 17.65
CA SER A 70 -8.25 -19.55 16.21
C SER A 70 -9.15 -18.34 15.98
N PHE A 71 -8.67 -17.36 15.24
CA PHE A 71 -9.51 -16.21 14.85
C PHE A 71 -10.10 -16.44 13.47
N THR A 72 -11.41 -16.21 13.37
CA THR A 72 -12.02 -15.98 12.06
C THR A 72 -11.63 -14.62 11.53
N ARG A 73 -11.88 -14.40 10.24
CA ARG A 73 -11.63 -13.10 9.59
C ARG A 73 -12.38 -11.97 10.30
N GLU A 74 -13.64 -12.20 10.65
CA GLU A 74 -14.53 -11.23 11.31
C GLU A 74 -13.97 -10.84 12.68
N MET A 75 -13.52 -11.83 13.46
CA MET A 75 -12.92 -11.60 14.78
C MET A 75 -11.63 -10.78 14.73
N LEU A 76 -10.86 -10.85 13.64
CA LEU A 76 -9.68 -10.00 13.47
C LEU A 76 -10.05 -8.55 13.11
N HIS A 77 -11.13 -8.36 12.37
CA HIS A 77 -11.62 -7.02 12.00
C HIS A 77 -12.21 -6.26 13.20
N GLU A 78 -12.89 -6.97 14.09
CA GLU A 78 -13.54 -6.39 15.28
C GLU A 78 -12.58 -6.02 16.41
N ARG A 79 -11.30 -6.44 16.32
CA ARG A 79 -10.26 -6.20 17.33
C ARG A 79 -9.43 -4.93 17.12
N ARG A 80 -9.87 -4.03 16.23
CA ARG A 80 -9.22 -2.73 15.99
C ARG A 80 -9.55 -1.71 17.06
#